data_AF-D7KLJ0-F1
#
_entry.id   AF-D7KLJ0-F1
#
_cell.length_a   1.000
_cell.length_b   1.000
_cell.length_c   1.000
_cell.angle_alpha   90.00
_cell.angle_beta   90.00
_cell.angle_gamma   90.00
#
_symmetry.space_group_name_H-M   'P 1'
#
loop_
_entity.id
_entity.type
_entity.pdbx_description
1 polymer ?
#
loop_
_entity_poly.entity_id
_entity_poly.type
_entity_poly.pdbx_seq_one_letter_code
_entity_poly.pdbx_strand_id
1 'polypeptide(L)'
;MGGVFVLRKPRNGNKCRCFDRCITMRQTETDLFSEETRMITRRGRRRKRRSFFLDMILLFRTCSSNILFLSLLLLSSSFSSVLSENLSPRNQTLRPLEELNKLKAINQHLRKINKPSIKTIHSPDGDIIDCVLLHHQPAFDHPRLRGQKPLDPPERPRGHNRRGLRPKSFQLWGMEGETCSEGTVPIRRTKEEDILRANSVSSFGKKLRHYRRDTSSNGHEHAVGYVSGEKYYGAKASINVWAPQVQNQYEFSLSQIWIISGSFGNDLNTIEAGWQVSPELYGDNYPRFFTYWTNDAYQATGCYNLLCSGFVQTNSEIAIGAAISPSSSYKGGQFDITLLIWKDPKHGNWWLEFGSGILVGYWPSFLFTHLKEHASMVQYGGEVVNSSPFGAHTSTQMGSGHFAEEGFTKSSYFRNIQVVDWDNNLVPSPNLRVLADHPNCYDIQGGSNRAWGSYFYYGGPGKNPKCP
;
A
#
# COMPACT_ATOMS: atom_id res chain seq x y z
N MET A 1 -32.93 64.82 -2.05
CA MET A 1 -34.16 64.46 -1.32
C MET A 1 -33.76 63.60 -0.14
N GLY A 2 -33.92 64.10 1.08
CA GLY A 2 -33.52 63.45 2.32
C GLY A 2 -34.72 63.12 3.22
N GLY A 3 -34.41 62.53 4.39
CA GLY A 3 -35.30 62.18 5.52
C GLY A 3 -35.11 60.71 5.88
N VAL A 4 -34.50 60.26 6.99
CA VAL A 4 -34.44 60.65 8.42
C VAL A 4 -35.81 60.69 9.10
N PHE A 5 -36.09 59.70 9.98
CA PHE A 5 -36.87 59.75 11.23
C PHE A 5 -36.53 58.48 12.04
N VAL A 6 -35.74 58.50 13.11
CA VAL A 6 -35.96 58.94 14.52
C VAL A 6 -36.80 57.96 15.37
N LEU A 7 -36.14 57.52 16.46
CA LEU A 7 -36.55 56.70 17.60
C LEU A 7 -37.71 57.27 18.44
N ARG A 8 -38.46 56.40 19.14
CA ARG A 8 -38.96 56.64 20.51
C ARG A 8 -39.21 55.34 21.31
N LYS A 9 -38.67 55.30 22.53
CA LYS A 9 -38.92 54.35 23.65
C LYS A 9 -40.27 54.63 24.34
N PRO A 10 -40.73 53.71 25.20
CA PRO A 10 -40.80 53.97 26.66
C PRO A 10 -40.01 52.89 27.45
N ARG A 11 -39.17 53.23 28.45
CA ARG A 11 -39.45 53.45 29.91
C ARG A 11 -40.18 52.26 30.54
N ASN A 12 -39.83 51.71 31.71
CA ASN A 12 -38.81 51.87 32.74
C ASN A 12 -39.08 50.71 33.73
N GLY A 13 -38.10 50.19 34.48
CA GLY A 13 -38.42 49.48 35.73
C GLY A 13 -37.49 48.37 36.20
N ASN A 14 -36.40 48.77 36.86
CA ASN A 14 -35.81 48.17 38.08
C ASN A 14 -35.25 46.73 38.11
N LYS A 15 -33.91 46.72 38.16
CA LYS A 15 -33.02 46.16 39.22
C LYS A 15 -33.07 44.65 39.55
N CYS A 16 -32.01 43.99 39.07
CA CYS A 16 -31.02 43.19 39.80
C CYS A 16 -31.45 42.38 41.04
N ARG A 17 -31.31 41.05 40.93
CA ARG A 17 -30.49 40.24 41.87
C ARG A 17 -29.71 39.18 41.09
N CYS A 18 -28.38 39.23 41.20
CA CYS A 18 -27.52 38.08 40.98
C CYS A 18 -27.67 37.14 42.19
N PHE A 19 -27.86 35.84 41.95
CA PHE A 19 -27.07 34.72 42.46
C PHE A 19 -27.78 33.41 42.09
N ASP A 20 -27.00 32.37 41.82
CA ASP A 20 -27.39 30.96 41.65
C ASP A 20 -28.01 30.51 40.31
N ARG A 21 -27.13 30.34 39.32
CA ARG A 21 -27.35 29.38 38.22
C ARG A 21 -26.03 28.81 37.67
N CYS A 22 -25.27 28.22 38.59
CA CYS A 22 -24.30 27.17 38.27
C CYS A 22 -24.53 26.08 39.31
N ILE A 23 -25.27 25.05 38.91
CA ILE A 23 -25.53 23.71 39.49
C ILE A 23 -26.98 23.38 39.10
N THR A 24 -27.18 22.96 37.85
CA THR A 24 -28.40 22.30 37.36
C THR A 24 -28.13 21.72 35.97
N MET A 25 -27.09 20.89 35.89
CA MET A 25 -26.93 19.79 34.93
C MET A 25 -26.05 18.72 35.59
N ARG A 26 -26.47 18.34 36.80
CA ARG A 26 -25.96 17.21 37.59
C ARG A 26 -27.06 16.76 38.55
N GLN A 27 -28.25 16.51 38.01
CA GLN A 27 -29.40 16.02 38.77
C GLN A 27 -30.51 15.49 37.85
N THR A 28 -30.10 14.71 36.84
CA THR A 28 -30.99 13.86 36.02
C THR A 28 -30.31 12.52 35.71
N GLU A 29 -29.57 11.98 36.69
CA GLU A 29 -28.99 10.63 36.64
C GLU A 29 -29.15 9.85 37.96
N THR A 30 -29.86 10.41 38.95
CA THR A 30 -30.11 9.75 40.25
C THR A 30 -31.56 9.32 40.49
N ASP A 31 -32.47 9.56 39.54
CA ASP A 31 -33.89 9.16 39.67
C ASP A 31 -34.35 8.08 38.69
N LEU A 32 -33.44 7.45 37.92
CA LEU A 32 -33.74 6.22 37.17
C LEU A 32 -33.23 4.94 37.85
N PHE A 33 -32.44 5.03 38.93
CA PHE A 33 -31.90 3.88 39.67
C PHE A 33 -32.72 3.50 40.93
N SER A 34 -33.86 4.14 41.16
CA SER A 34 -34.70 3.96 42.36
C SER A 34 -36.02 3.20 42.12
N GLU A 35 -36.46 3.06 40.86
CA GLU A 35 -37.68 2.31 40.52
C GLU A 35 -37.44 0.86 40.08
N GLU A 36 -36.22 0.49 39.68
CA GLU A 36 -35.89 -0.89 39.29
C GLU A 36 -35.63 -1.82 40.50
N THR A 37 -35.26 -1.23 41.65
CA THR A 37 -34.96 -1.97 42.89
C THR A 37 -36.21 -2.29 43.74
N ARG A 38 -37.41 -1.85 43.33
CA ARG A 38 -38.69 -2.17 43.99
C ARG A 38 -39.58 -3.19 43.26
N MET A 39 -39.19 -3.65 42.06
CA MET A 39 -39.86 -4.76 41.37
C MET A 39 -39.22 -6.14 41.61
N ILE A 40 -38.03 -6.20 42.21
CA ILE A 40 -37.27 -7.46 42.40
C ILE A 40 -37.58 -8.15 43.74
N THR A 41 -38.23 -7.47 44.70
CA THR A 41 -38.56 -8.02 46.02
C THR A 41 -40.02 -8.50 46.21
N ARG A 42 -40.81 -8.57 45.13
CA ARG A 42 -42.18 -9.15 45.14
C ARG A 42 -42.44 -10.30 44.16
N ARG A 43 -41.40 -10.82 43.48
CA ARG A 43 -41.45 -12.12 42.76
C ARG A 43 -40.70 -13.26 43.47
N GLY A 44 -40.06 -12.96 44.60
CA GLY A 44 -39.45 -13.92 45.52
C GLY A 44 -40.45 -14.43 46.58
N ARG A 45 -41.62 -14.95 46.19
CA ARG A 45 -42.54 -15.68 47.11
C ARG A 45 -43.72 -16.37 46.41
N ARG A 46 -43.51 -16.98 45.23
CA ARG A 46 -44.45 -17.97 44.64
C ARG A 46 -43.85 -18.71 43.43
N ARG A 47 -42.76 -19.42 43.66
CA ARG A 47 -42.36 -20.60 42.86
C ARG A 47 -41.46 -21.53 43.69
N LYS A 48 -41.85 -21.72 44.95
CA LYS A 48 -41.33 -22.73 45.86
C LYS A 48 -42.34 -23.88 45.88
N ARG A 49 -42.37 -24.65 44.79
CA ARG A 49 -43.04 -25.96 44.60
C ARG A 49 -42.90 -26.35 43.13
N ARG A 50 -41.72 -26.89 42.80
CA ARG A 50 -41.32 -27.70 41.63
C ARG A 50 -39.81 -27.56 41.44
N SER A 51 -39.06 -27.96 42.45
CA SER A 51 -37.67 -28.40 42.32
C SER A 51 -37.42 -29.34 43.49
N PHE A 52 -37.66 -30.62 43.25
CA PHE A 52 -37.23 -31.73 44.12
C PHE A 52 -37.06 -33.04 43.32
N PHE A 53 -36.94 -32.97 41.99
CA PHE A 53 -36.82 -34.15 41.14
C PHE A 53 -35.83 -34.02 39.97
N LEU A 54 -35.08 -32.91 39.85
CA LEU A 54 -34.06 -32.74 38.79
C LEU A 54 -32.62 -32.53 39.27
N ASP A 55 -32.39 -32.18 40.55
CA ASP A 55 -31.02 -32.08 41.10
C ASP A 55 -30.47 -33.42 41.63
N MET A 56 -31.22 -34.51 41.45
CA MET A 56 -30.82 -35.88 41.80
C MET A 56 -30.47 -36.73 40.55
N ILE A 57 -30.20 -36.07 39.40
CA ILE A 57 -29.80 -36.75 38.15
C ILE A 57 -28.49 -36.17 37.57
N LEU A 58 -28.02 -35.01 38.03
CA LEU A 58 -26.76 -34.39 37.58
C LEU A 58 -25.55 -34.61 38.50
N LEU A 59 -25.72 -35.31 39.62
CA LEU A 59 -24.62 -35.70 40.53
C LEU A 59 -24.09 -37.13 40.30
N PHE A 60 -24.53 -37.82 39.24
CA PHE A 60 -24.07 -39.17 38.88
C PHE A 60 -23.31 -39.27 37.54
N ARG A 61 -22.83 -38.14 36.99
CA ARG A 61 -22.01 -38.14 35.76
C ARG A 61 -20.67 -37.39 35.85
N THR A 62 -20.18 -37.15 37.06
CA THR A 62 -18.83 -36.61 37.30
C THR A 62 -18.10 -37.46 38.33
N CYS A 63 -17.96 -38.75 38.04
CA CYS A 63 -17.02 -39.63 38.75
C CYS A 63 -16.68 -40.84 37.87
N SER A 64 -16.19 -40.60 36.64
CA SER A 64 -15.76 -41.68 35.73
C SER A 64 -14.70 -41.27 34.69
N SER A 65 -14.38 -39.99 34.54
CA SER A 65 -13.48 -39.52 33.46
C SER A 65 -12.08 -39.12 33.91
N ASN A 66 -11.76 -39.18 35.20
CA ASN A 66 -10.44 -38.78 35.73
C ASN A 66 -9.54 -39.97 36.15
N ILE A 67 -9.97 -41.22 35.96
CA ILE A 67 -9.15 -42.41 36.26
C ILE A 67 -8.58 -43.06 34.97
N LEU A 68 -9.17 -42.77 33.81
CA LEU A 68 -8.67 -43.24 32.50
C LEU A 68 -7.47 -42.42 31.99
N PHE A 69 -7.28 -41.18 32.45
CA PHE A 69 -6.22 -40.29 31.97
C PHE A 69 -4.87 -40.52 32.69
N LEU A 70 -4.90 -40.98 33.93
CA LEU A 70 -3.71 -41.29 34.72
C LEU A 70 -3.15 -42.69 34.47
N SER A 71 -3.95 -43.61 33.92
CA SER A 71 -3.52 -44.96 33.54
C SER A 71 -2.86 -45.02 32.15
N LEU A 72 -3.14 -44.07 31.24
CA LEU A 72 -2.47 -43.97 29.94
C LEU A 72 -1.07 -43.34 30.00
N LEU A 73 -0.75 -42.57 31.05
CA LEU A 73 0.55 -41.89 31.22
C LEU A 73 1.62 -42.76 31.89
N LEU A 74 1.25 -43.92 32.45
CA LEU A 74 2.16 -44.84 33.15
C LEU A 74 2.50 -46.12 32.35
N LEU A 75 2.02 -46.23 31.11
CA LEU A 75 2.25 -47.40 30.23
C LEU A 75 3.11 -47.08 28.99
N SER A 76 3.65 -45.86 28.86
CA SER A 76 4.50 -45.45 27.72
C SER A 76 5.99 -45.26 28.06
N SER A 77 6.43 -45.53 29.29
CA SER A 77 7.83 -45.33 29.72
C SER A 77 8.69 -46.61 29.73
N SER A 78 8.32 -47.66 28.99
CA SER A 78 8.99 -48.97 29.11
C SER A 78 9.28 -49.67 27.78
N PHE A 79 9.73 -48.96 26.74
CA PHE A 79 10.43 -49.60 25.60
C PHE A 79 11.44 -48.64 24.98
N SER A 80 12.65 -48.59 25.56
CA SER A 80 13.84 -48.05 24.90
C SER A 80 14.60 -49.21 24.26
N SER A 81 14.32 -49.50 22.99
CA SER A 81 15.22 -50.31 22.16
C SER A 81 16.04 -49.38 21.26
N VAL A 82 17.33 -49.33 21.56
CA VAL A 82 18.37 -48.68 20.76
C VAL A 82 18.45 -49.36 19.40
N LEU A 83 18.16 -48.62 18.33
CA LEU A 83 18.61 -48.94 16.97
C LEU A 83 19.59 -47.85 16.55
N SER A 84 20.86 -48.23 16.60
CA SER A 84 21.98 -47.47 16.06
C SER A 84 21.97 -47.62 14.54
N GLU A 85 21.66 -46.53 13.83
CA GLU A 85 22.07 -46.37 12.43
C GLU A 85 23.02 -45.16 12.34
N ASN A 86 24.17 -45.42 11.73
CA ASN A 86 25.32 -44.55 11.63
C ASN A 86 24.98 -43.19 10.96
N LEU A 87 24.91 -42.12 11.76
CA LEU A 87 25.02 -40.76 11.25
C LEU A 87 26.51 -40.40 11.08
N SER A 88 26.95 -40.38 9.82
CA SER A 88 28.22 -39.78 9.41
C SER A 88 28.30 -38.30 9.87
N PRO A 89 29.38 -37.85 10.52
CA PRO A 89 29.49 -36.48 11.04
C PRO A 89 29.96 -35.50 9.95
N ARG A 90 29.29 -35.45 8.79
CA ARG A 90 29.75 -34.62 7.65
C ARG A 90 28.94 -33.34 7.35
N ASN A 91 27.90 -33.02 8.13
CA ASN A 91 26.96 -31.95 7.78
C ASN A 91 26.81 -30.79 8.79
N GLN A 92 27.51 -30.79 9.93
CA GLN A 92 27.35 -29.73 10.94
C GLN A 92 28.29 -28.53 10.74
N THR A 93 29.47 -28.70 10.12
CA THR A 93 30.44 -27.63 9.85
C THR A 93 30.15 -26.84 8.58
N LEU A 94 29.40 -27.39 7.63
CA LEU A 94 29.03 -26.73 6.37
C LEU A 94 27.96 -25.64 6.58
N ARG A 95 26.98 -25.88 7.46
CA ARG A 95 25.90 -24.91 7.73
C ARG A 95 26.40 -23.57 8.32
N PRO A 96 27.30 -23.54 9.32
CA PRO A 96 27.89 -22.30 9.81
C PRO A 96 28.67 -21.53 8.75
N LEU A 97 29.35 -22.23 7.84
CA LEU A 97 30.12 -21.60 6.76
C LEU A 97 29.20 -21.00 5.69
N GLU A 98 28.12 -21.71 5.33
CA GLU A 98 27.10 -21.22 4.40
C GLU A 98 26.38 -19.98 4.93
N GLU A 99 25.94 -20.00 6.19
CA GLU A 99 25.32 -18.84 6.85
C GLU A 99 26.28 -17.65 6.94
N LEU A 100 27.55 -17.90 7.28
CA LEU A 100 28.57 -16.85 7.30
C LEU A 100 28.79 -16.23 5.91
N ASN A 101 28.82 -17.05 4.86
CA ASN A 101 28.97 -16.57 3.48
C ASN A 101 27.74 -15.78 3.03
N LYS A 102 26.53 -16.22 3.40
CA LYS A 102 25.28 -15.51 3.15
C LYS A 102 25.29 -14.14 3.84
N LEU A 103 25.65 -14.07 5.11
CA LEU A 103 25.75 -12.81 5.86
C LEU A 103 26.82 -11.85 5.26
N LYS A 104 27.95 -12.38 4.80
CA LYS A 104 28.96 -11.57 4.07
C LYS A 104 28.39 -10.98 2.78
N ALA A 105 27.67 -11.79 2.00
CA ALA A 105 27.04 -11.34 0.76
C ALA A 105 25.98 -10.26 1.02
N ILE A 106 25.16 -10.44 2.07
CA ILE A 106 24.16 -9.44 2.49
C ILE A 106 24.84 -8.13 2.90
N ASN A 107 25.86 -8.20 3.75
CA ASN A 107 26.60 -7.02 4.20
C ASN A 107 27.27 -6.26 3.03
N GLN A 108 27.85 -6.98 2.08
CA GLN A 108 28.43 -6.38 0.87
C GLN A 108 27.35 -5.70 0.02
N HIS A 109 26.18 -6.32 -0.12
CA HIS A 109 25.06 -5.75 -0.85
C HIS A 109 24.52 -4.48 -0.17
N LEU A 110 24.31 -4.52 1.15
CA LEU A 110 23.85 -3.36 1.93
C LEU A 110 24.79 -2.17 1.80
N ARG A 111 26.12 -2.39 1.89
CA ARG A 111 27.12 -1.33 1.68
C ARG A 111 27.08 -0.70 0.29
N LYS A 112 26.59 -1.44 -0.72
CA LYS A 112 26.44 -0.93 -2.08
C LYS A 112 25.22 -0.03 -2.23
N ILE A 113 24.07 -0.47 -1.70
CA ILE A 113 22.78 0.21 -1.91
C ILE A 113 22.51 1.33 -0.90
N ASN A 114 22.92 1.16 0.37
CA ASN A 114 22.77 2.19 1.39
C ASN A 114 23.92 3.20 1.25
N LYS A 115 23.56 4.42 0.82
CA LYS A 115 24.53 5.48 0.57
C LYS A 115 24.83 6.28 1.85
N PRO A 116 26.03 6.87 1.98
CA PRO A 116 26.34 7.74 3.11
C PRO A 116 25.33 8.90 3.20
N SER A 117 24.74 9.07 4.38
CA SER A 117 23.77 10.12 4.66
C SER A 117 24.39 11.25 5.47
N ILE A 118 23.86 12.46 5.29
CA ILE A 118 24.25 13.63 6.09
C ILE A 118 23.29 13.88 7.26
N LYS A 119 22.11 13.27 7.19
CA LYS A 119 21.07 13.28 8.23
C LYS A 119 20.30 11.97 8.13
N THR A 120 19.93 11.42 9.27
CA THR A 120 19.05 10.25 9.38
C THR A 120 17.81 10.64 10.18
N ILE A 121 16.65 10.25 9.70
CA ILE A 121 15.34 10.51 10.31
C ILE A 121 14.72 9.16 10.67
N HIS A 122 14.23 9.05 11.90
CA HIS A 122 13.49 7.87 12.36
C HIS A 122 12.00 8.15 12.23
N SER A 123 11.32 7.34 11.42
CA SER A 123 9.90 7.49 11.17
C SER A 123 9.08 6.69 12.20
N PRO A 124 7.84 7.13 12.55
CA PRO A 124 7.01 6.43 13.55
C PRO A 124 6.66 4.97 13.22
N ASP A 125 6.70 4.59 11.94
CA ASP A 125 6.49 3.21 11.44
C ASP A 125 7.75 2.33 11.54
N GLY A 126 8.87 2.83 12.05
CA GLY A 126 10.13 2.08 12.20
C GLY A 126 11.05 2.16 10.98
N ASP A 127 10.66 2.92 9.95
CA ASP A 127 11.53 3.27 8.84
C ASP A 127 12.67 4.18 9.29
N ILE A 128 13.80 4.03 8.62
CA ILE A 128 14.95 4.93 8.74
C ILE A 128 15.12 5.60 7.38
N ILE A 129 14.98 6.92 7.34
CA ILE A 129 15.14 7.72 6.14
C ILE A 129 16.50 8.42 6.20
N ASP A 130 17.33 8.14 5.20
CA ASP A 130 18.64 8.73 5.03
C ASP A 130 18.59 9.86 4.02
N CYS A 131 18.95 11.08 4.44
CA CYS A 131 19.13 12.21 3.55
C CYS A 131 20.50 12.09 2.88
N VAL A 132 20.52 11.70 1.62
CA VAL A 132 21.73 11.44 0.83
C VAL A 132 21.96 12.60 -0.13
N LEU A 133 23.21 13.07 -0.28
CA LEU A 133 23.54 14.12 -1.25
C LEU A 133 23.10 13.71 -2.66
N LEU A 134 22.52 14.65 -3.41
CA LEU A 134 21.93 14.40 -4.74
C LEU A 134 22.84 13.59 -5.68
N HIS A 135 24.14 13.85 -5.71
CA HIS A 135 25.10 13.20 -6.62
C HIS A 135 25.69 11.88 -6.05
N HIS A 136 25.35 11.50 -4.83
CA HIS A 136 25.76 10.24 -4.18
C HIS A 136 24.66 9.17 -4.18
N GLN A 137 23.45 9.50 -4.63
CA GLN A 137 22.34 8.56 -4.70
C GLN A 137 22.65 7.37 -5.65
N PRO A 138 21.96 6.22 -5.49
CA PRO A 138 22.22 5.00 -6.28
C PRO A 138 22.22 5.17 -7.80
N ALA A 139 21.49 6.15 -8.34
CA ALA A 139 21.46 6.45 -9.77
C ALA A 139 22.87 6.63 -10.37
N PHE A 140 23.78 7.29 -9.64
CA PHE A 140 25.12 7.65 -10.11
C PHE A 140 26.13 6.50 -10.05
N ASP A 141 25.73 5.32 -9.56
CA ASP A 141 26.50 4.10 -9.75
C ASP A 141 26.47 3.62 -11.21
N HIS A 142 25.47 4.05 -11.99
CA HIS A 142 25.37 3.69 -13.40
C HIS A 142 26.53 4.34 -14.20
N PRO A 143 27.28 3.58 -15.03
CA PRO A 143 28.46 4.10 -15.74
C PRO A 143 28.17 5.34 -16.60
N ARG A 144 26.97 5.41 -17.20
CA ARG A 144 26.54 6.55 -18.03
C ARG A 144 26.02 7.75 -17.26
N LEU A 145 25.80 7.65 -15.95
CA LEU A 145 25.34 8.76 -15.11
C LEU A 145 26.46 9.25 -14.18
N ARG A 146 27.45 8.41 -13.87
CA ARG A 146 28.56 8.73 -12.98
C ARG A 146 29.19 10.08 -13.32
N GLY A 147 29.32 10.95 -12.32
CA GLY A 147 29.92 12.29 -12.44
C GLY A 147 29.00 13.35 -13.04
N GLN A 148 27.78 13.00 -13.46
CA GLN A 148 26.80 13.97 -13.92
C GLN A 148 26.04 14.58 -12.73
N LYS A 149 25.37 15.71 -12.98
CA LYS A 149 24.42 16.31 -12.05
C LYS A 149 22.99 16.00 -12.51
N PRO A 150 22.01 15.97 -11.59
CA PRO A 150 20.61 15.91 -11.98
C PRO A 150 20.25 17.05 -12.94
N LEU A 151 19.34 16.76 -13.88
CA LEU A 151 18.86 17.76 -14.84
C LEU A 151 17.99 18.83 -14.19
N ASP A 152 17.94 19.98 -14.83
CA ASP A 152 16.95 21.02 -14.51
C ASP A 152 15.52 20.50 -14.70
N PRO A 153 14.54 21.06 -13.98
CA PRO A 153 13.13 20.73 -14.14
C PRO A 153 12.66 20.77 -15.61
N PRO A 154 11.90 19.76 -16.08
CA PRO A 154 11.42 19.68 -17.45
C PRO A 154 10.24 20.63 -17.68
N GLU A 155 9.92 20.85 -18.96
CA GLU A 155 8.63 21.44 -19.32
C GLU A 155 7.50 20.46 -19.00
N ARG A 156 6.47 20.95 -18.32
CA ARG A 156 5.27 20.16 -18.00
C ARG A 156 4.31 20.13 -19.19
N PRO A 157 3.48 19.07 -19.31
CA PRO A 157 2.44 19.05 -20.32
C PRO A 157 1.47 20.23 -20.22
N ARG A 158 1.05 20.77 -21.36
CA ARG A 158 0.03 21.81 -21.43
C ARG A 158 -1.30 21.31 -20.87
N GLY A 159 -2.03 22.18 -20.18
CA GLY A 159 -3.24 21.81 -19.42
C GLY A 159 -2.95 21.26 -18.01
N HIS A 160 -1.69 21.10 -17.62
CA HIS A 160 -1.35 20.78 -16.23
C HIS A 160 -1.55 22.00 -15.31
N ASN A 161 -2.62 21.99 -14.52
CA ASN A 161 -2.89 23.03 -13.52
C ASN A 161 -2.28 22.68 -12.15
N ARG A 162 -1.37 23.52 -11.65
CA ARG A 162 -0.78 23.39 -10.29
C ARG A 162 -1.72 23.83 -9.15
N ARG A 163 -2.99 24.12 -9.43
CA ARG A 163 -3.95 24.75 -8.48
C ARG A 163 -4.53 23.74 -7.47
N GLY A 164 -3.69 22.89 -6.89
CA GLY A 164 -4.05 22.03 -5.77
C GLY A 164 -3.35 22.53 -4.50
N LEU A 165 -4.07 22.58 -3.38
CA LEU A 165 -3.47 22.71 -2.06
C LEU A 165 -2.39 21.62 -1.92
N ARG A 166 -1.16 22.00 -1.57
CA ARG A 166 -0.11 21.06 -1.20
C ARG A 166 -0.34 20.63 0.26
N PRO A 167 -0.70 19.37 0.53
CA PRO A 167 -0.68 18.84 1.88
C PRO A 167 0.73 18.97 2.46
N LYS A 168 0.82 19.20 3.77
CA LYS A 168 2.11 19.39 4.46
C LYS A 168 2.99 18.15 4.42
N SER A 169 2.40 16.96 4.40
CA SER A 169 3.10 15.68 4.22
C SER A 169 2.12 14.64 3.69
N PHE A 170 2.64 13.69 2.90
CA PHE A 170 1.92 12.50 2.42
C PHE A 170 2.49 11.20 2.98
N GLN A 171 3.57 11.29 3.76
CA GLN A 171 4.32 10.13 4.22
C GLN A 171 4.61 10.26 5.72
N LEU A 172 4.55 9.13 6.43
CA LEU A 172 4.66 9.08 7.90
C LEU A 172 5.94 9.78 8.40
N TRP A 173 7.07 9.57 7.72
CA TRP A 173 8.37 10.13 8.10
C TRP A 173 8.42 11.66 8.11
N GLY A 174 7.54 12.32 7.34
CA GLY A 174 7.45 13.79 7.27
C GLY A 174 6.31 14.39 8.10
N MET A 175 5.49 13.59 8.78
CA MET A 175 4.29 14.09 9.49
C MET A 175 4.62 14.94 10.72
N GLU A 176 5.77 14.71 11.36
CA GLU A 176 6.24 15.48 12.51
C GLU A 176 7.02 16.76 12.11
N GLY A 177 7.02 17.11 10.81
CA GLY A 177 7.76 18.25 10.28
C GLY A 177 9.23 17.97 9.98
N GLU A 178 9.67 16.73 10.16
CA GLU A 178 10.99 16.26 9.73
C GLU A 178 11.12 16.35 8.20
N THR A 179 12.26 16.89 7.75
CA THR A 179 12.56 17.08 6.32
C THR A 179 14.04 16.84 6.04
N CYS A 180 14.34 16.48 4.79
CA CYS A 180 15.69 16.50 4.26
C CYS A 180 16.01 17.89 3.70
N SER A 181 17.25 18.35 3.90
CA SER A 181 17.69 19.66 3.42
C SER A 181 17.76 19.71 1.89
N GLU A 182 17.66 20.92 1.33
CA GLU A 182 17.91 21.14 -0.08
C GLU A 182 19.29 20.58 -0.50
N GLY A 183 19.39 20.06 -1.71
CA GLY A 183 20.61 19.39 -2.19
C GLY A 183 20.74 17.91 -1.77
N THR A 184 19.76 17.37 -1.04
CA THR A 184 19.68 15.95 -0.69
C THR A 184 18.40 15.28 -1.19
N VAL A 185 18.40 13.94 -1.17
CA VAL A 185 17.24 13.10 -1.44
C VAL A 185 17.01 12.15 -0.27
N PRO A 186 15.78 12.02 0.25
CA PRO A 186 15.44 11.01 1.25
C PRO A 186 15.43 9.62 0.60
N ILE A 187 16.16 8.69 1.19
CA ILE A 187 16.21 7.29 0.78
C ILE A 187 15.86 6.42 1.99
N ARG A 188 14.86 5.53 1.85
CA ARG A 188 14.58 4.53 2.89
C ARG A 188 15.77 3.57 2.98
N ARG A 189 16.37 3.46 4.16
CA ARG A 189 17.46 2.52 4.43
C ARG A 189 16.97 1.09 4.33
N THR A 190 17.64 0.28 3.52
CA THR A 190 17.41 -1.16 3.47
C THR A 190 18.09 -1.83 4.66
N LYS A 191 17.37 -2.70 5.37
CA LYS A 191 17.89 -3.47 6.52
C LYS A 191 18.30 -4.89 6.10
N GLU A 192 19.07 -5.55 6.95
CA GLU A 192 19.43 -6.97 6.75
C GLU A 192 18.19 -7.86 6.65
N GLU A 193 17.22 -7.65 7.53
CA GLU A 193 15.92 -8.34 7.54
C GLU A 193 15.16 -8.18 6.22
N ASP A 194 15.33 -7.07 5.50
CA ASP A 194 14.69 -6.85 4.19
C ASP A 194 15.24 -7.82 3.14
N ILE A 195 16.54 -8.06 3.15
CA ILE A 195 17.20 -8.96 2.19
C ILE A 195 16.96 -10.42 2.57
N LEU A 196 16.87 -10.72 3.86
CA LEU A 196 16.61 -12.08 4.35
C LEU A 196 15.22 -12.61 3.97
N ARG A 197 14.23 -11.73 3.72
CA ARG A 197 12.90 -12.12 3.24
C ARG A 197 12.89 -12.53 1.76
N ALA A 198 13.81 -12.01 0.96
CA ALA A 198 13.91 -12.36 -0.44
C ALA A 198 14.56 -13.74 -0.64
N ASN A 199 14.22 -14.40 -1.75
CA ASN A 199 14.77 -15.71 -2.12
C ASN A 199 16.31 -15.74 -2.21
N SER A 200 16.92 -14.65 -2.66
CA SER A 200 18.36 -14.52 -2.76
C SER A 200 18.80 -13.05 -2.72
N VAL A 201 20.06 -12.81 -2.36
CA VAL A 201 20.66 -11.46 -2.39
C VAL A 201 20.66 -10.85 -3.80
N SER A 202 20.82 -11.67 -4.84
CA SER A 202 20.85 -11.21 -6.23
C SER A 202 19.46 -10.91 -6.81
N SER A 203 18.40 -11.50 -6.25
CA SER A 203 17.01 -11.25 -6.64
C SER A 203 16.33 -10.16 -5.83
N PHE A 204 16.93 -9.70 -4.72
CA PHE A 204 16.34 -8.64 -3.90
C PHE A 204 16.06 -7.38 -4.74
N GLY A 205 14.83 -6.88 -4.64
CA GLY A 205 14.37 -5.73 -5.41
C GLY A 205 14.00 -6.00 -6.87
N LYS A 206 14.09 -7.25 -7.37
CA LYS A 206 13.64 -7.61 -8.72
C LYS A 206 12.27 -8.30 -8.68
N LYS A 207 11.41 -8.06 -9.67
CA LYS A 207 10.20 -8.86 -9.89
C LYS A 207 10.63 -10.23 -10.44
N LEU A 208 10.29 -11.32 -9.75
CA LEU A 208 10.58 -12.68 -10.20
C LEU A 208 9.48 -13.16 -11.14
N ARG A 209 9.83 -13.61 -12.35
CA ARG A 209 8.87 -14.35 -13.21
C ARG A 209 8.56 -15.69 -12.54
N HIS A 210 7.40 -15.81 -11.90
CA HIS A 210 6.92 -17.08 -11.40
C HIS A 210 6.44 -17.91 -12.59
N TYR A 211 7.31 -18.73 -13.17
CA TYR A 211 6.89 -19.74 -14.15
C TYR A 211 6.19 -20.87 -13.40
N ARG A 212 4.89 -20.74 -13.14
CA ARG A 212 4.05 -21.90 -12.79
C ARG A 212 3.65 -22.60 -14.08
N ARG A 213 4.01 -23.88 -14.19
CA ARG A 213 3.80 -24.71 -15.38
C ARG A 213 2.32 -24.94 -15.75
N ASP A 214 1.36 -24.59 -14.89
CA ASP A 214 -0.03 -25.08 -14.99
C ASP A 214 -1.15 -24.03 -15.00
N THR A 215 -0.87 -22.72 -14.99
CA THR A 215 -1.93 -21.71 -15.14
C THR A 215 -1.51 -20.59 -16.08
N SER A 216 -2.41 -20.18 -16.96
CA SER A 216 -2.21 -19.11 -17.97
C SER A 216 -1.98 -17.71 -17.37
N SER A 217 -2.12 -17.55 -16.04
CA SER A 217 -1.56 -16.43 -15.30
C SER A 217 -0.43 -16.93 -14.39
N ASN A 218 0.68 -16.19 -14.33
CA ASN A 218 1.86 -16.49 -13.51
C ASN A 218 1.58 -16.37 -11.98
N GLY A 219 0.34 -16.56 -11.53
CA GLY A 219 -0.13 -16.24 -10.18
C GLY A 219 -0.43 -14.76 -9.97
N HIS A 220 -0.43 -13.95 -11.03
CA HIS A 220 -0.79 -12.53 -10.98
C HIS A 220 -2.21 -12.34 -11.53
N GLU A 221 -2.98 -11.46 -10.91
CA GLU A 221 -4.34 -11.14 -11.33
C GLU A 221 -4.56 -9.64 -11.37
N HIS A 222 -5.23 -9.17 -12.42
CA HIS A 222 -5.35 -7.75 -12.72
C HIS A 222 -6.81 -7.30 -12.80
N ALA A 223 -7.04 -6.05 -12.39
CA ALA A 223 -8.24 -5.28 -12.70
C ALA A 223 -7.80 -3.89 -13.16
N VAL A 224 -7.79 -3.67 -14.48
CA VAL A 224 -7.10 -2.53 -15.12
C VAL A 224 -7.98 -1.79 -16.12
N GLY A 225 -7.89 -0.46 -16.09
CA GLY A 225 -8.26 0.41 -17.18
C GLY A 225 -7.05 0.63 -18.11
N TYR A 226 -7.24 0.60 -19.42
CA TYR A 226 -6.15 0.78 -20.37
C TYR A 226 -6.55 1.55 -21.62
N VAL A 227 -5.53 2.15 -22.25
CA VAL A 227 -5.57 2.69 -23.61
C VAL A 227 -4.40 2.15 -24.41
N SER A 228 -4.65 1.82 -25.67
CA SER A 228 -3.67 1.22 -26.59
C SER A 228 -3.94 1.63 -28.03
N GLY A 229 -2.99 1.35 -28.93
CA GLY A 229 -3.15 1.57 -30.37
C GLY A 229 -2.74 2.95 -30.88
N GLU A 230 -2.31 3.85 -30.00
CA GLU A 230 -1.74 5.16 -30.34
C GLU A 230 -0.33 5.33 -29.73
N LYS A 231 0.28 6.48 -29.97
CA LYS A 231 1.57 6.87 -29.38
C LYS A 231 1.33 7.73 -28.15
N TYR A 232 1.70 7.22 -26.99
CA TYR A 232 1.54 7.93 -25.71
C TYR A 232 2.89 8.43 -25.20
N TYR A 233 2.90 9.65 -24.70
CA TYR A 233 4.09 10.32 -24.15
C TYR A 233 3.97 10.55 -22.65
N GLY A 234 2.96 9.96 -22.01
CA GLY A 234 2.72 10.08 -20.59
C GLY A 234 1.31 9.70 -20.18
N ALA A 235 1.11 9.69 -18.87
CA ALA A 235 -0.11 9.31 -18.20
C ALA A 235 -0.26 10.08 -16.90
N LYS A 236 -1.50 10.39 -16.54
CA LYS A 236 -1.85 11.06 -15.29
C LYS A 236 -3.14 10.47 -14.73
N ALA A 237 -3.14 10.23 -13.43
CA ALA A 237 -4.36 9.89 -12.70
C ALA A 237 -4.23 10.23 -11.22
N SER A 238 -5.38 10.39 -10.56
CA SER A 238 -5.50 10.35 -9.11
C SER A 238 -5.87 8.93 -8.67
N ILE A 239 -5.06 8.35 -7.78
CA ILE A 239 -5.08 6.97 -7.35
C ILE A 239 -5.50 6.90 -5.89
N ASN A 240 -6.63 6.28 -5.60
CA ASN A 240 -7.10 6.13 -4.23
C ASN A 240 -6.20 5.16 -3.45
N VAL A 241 -5.82 5.53 -2.23
CA VAL A 241 -4.88 4.78 -1.39
C VAL A 241 -5.64 3.99 -0.33
N TRP A 242 -5.38 2.68 -0.26
CA TRP A 242 -5.94 1.76 0.74
C TRP A 242 -4.81 0.94 1.38
N ALA A 243 -5.10 0.32 2.53
CA ALA A 243 -4.24 -0.67 3.15
C ALA A 243 -4.90 -2.07 3.05
N PRO A 244 -4.92 -2.69 1.85
CA PRO A 244 -5.53 -4.01 1.67
C PRO A 244 -4.86 -5.07 2.54
N GLN A 245 -5.65 -6.03 3.01
CA GLN A 245 -5.12 -7.23 3.64
C GLN A 245 -4.44 -8.12 2.59
N VAL A 246 -3.20 -8.52 2.86
CA VAL A 246 -2.48 -9.54 2.08
C VAL A 246 -2.37 -10.80 2.94
N GLN A 247 -2.79 -11.95 2.41
CA GLN A 247 -2.89 -13.20 3.19
C GLN A 247 -1.50 -13.81 3.47
N ASN A 248 -0.58 -13.75 2.51
CA ASN A 248 0.72 -14.41 2.60
C ASN A 248 1.84 -13.36 2.46
N GLN A 249 2.94 -13.55 3.19
CA GLN A 249 4.08 -12.63 3.14
C GLN A 249 4.72 -12.52 1.74
N TYR A 250 4.59 -13.55 0.90
CA TYR A 250 5.10 -13.58 -0.48
C TYR A 250 4.08 -13.10 -1.53
N GLU A 251 2.92 -12.61 -1.08
CA GLU A 251 1.95 -11.96 -1.94
C GLU A 251 2.07 -10.44 -1.82
N PHE A 252 1.49 -9.73 -2.77
CA PHE A 252 1.34 -8.29 -2.69
C PHE A 252 0.00 -7.86 -3.29
N SER A 253 -0.39 -6.63 -2.98
CA SER A 253 -1.48 -5.92 -3.61
C SER A 253 -1.02 -4.51 -3.95
N LEU A 254 -1.20 -4.09 -5.20
CA LEU A 254 -0.75 -2.79 -5.66
C LEU A 254 -1.82 -2.04 -6.46
N SER A 255 -1.59 -0.75 -6.62
CA SER A 255 -2.35 0.14 -7.49
C SER A 255 -1.40 1.11 -8.16
N GLN A 256 -1.36 1.10 -9.50
CA GLN A 256 -0.33 1.84 -10.22
C GLN A 256 -0.74 2.30 -11.62
N ILE A 257 0.14 3.11 -12.20
CA ILE A 257 0.17 3.47 -13.61
C ILE A 257 1.30 2.67 -14.27
N TRP A 258 1.02 2.01 -15.38
CA TRP A 258 2.02 1.39 -16.25
C TRP A 258 2.15 2.19 -17.55
N ILE A 259 3.36 2.60 -17.89
CA ILE A 259 3.74 3.10 -19.21
C ILE A 259 4.44 1.94 -19.94
N ILE A 260 3.88 1.48 -21.06
CA ILE A 260 4.28 0.22 -21.68
C ILE A 260 4.65 0.44 -23.15
N SER A 261 5.74 -0.19 -23.59
CA SER A 261 6.13 -0.28 -25.01
C SER A 261 6.85 -1.59 -25.31
N GLY A 262 6.83 -2.05 -26.55
CA GLY A 262 7.34 -3.38 -26.95
C GLY A 262 6.32 -4.52 -26.78
N SER A 263 6.79 -5.76 -26.85
CA SER A 263 5.94 -6.96 -26.86
C SER A 263 6.02 -7.73 -25.54
N PHE A 264 4.87 -8.19 -25.04
CA PHE A 264 4.80 -9.00 -23.83
C PHE A 264 5.64 -10.27 -23.97
N GLY A 265 6.47 -10.54 -22.95
CA GLY A 265 7.26 -11.76 -22.83
C GLY A 265 8.59 -11.80 -23.57
N ASN A 266 8.89 -10.80 -24.41
CA ASN A 266 10.16 -10.72 -25.15
C ASN A 266 10.94 -9.45 -24.79
N ASP A 267 10.54 -8.30 -25.33
CA ASP A 267 11.29 -7.04 -25.32
C ASP A 267 10.53 -5.89 -24.64
N LEU A 268 9.57 -6.23 -23.77
CA LEU A 268 8.72 -5.29 -23.05
C LEU A 268 9.54 -4.28 -22.24
N ASN A 269 9.24 -3.00 -22.42
CA ASN A 269 9.71 -1.90 -21.59
C ASN A 269 8.54 -1.44 -20.72
N THR A 270 8.77 -1.29 -19.41
CA THR A 270 7.78 -0.71 -18.50
C THR A 270 8.39 0.36 -17.60
N ILE A 271 7.59 1.38 -17.32
CA ILE A 271 7.78 2.32 -16.21
C ILE A 271 6.51 2.26 -15.37
N GLU A 272 6.69 2.11 -14.07
CA GLU A 272 5.63 1.80 -13.12
C GLU A 272 5.76 2.73 -11.91
N ALA A 273 4.66 3.36 -11.51
CA ALA A 273 4.58 4.13 -10.27
C ALA A 273 3.19 4.08 -9.66
N GLY A 274 3.14 3.95 -8.33
CA GLY A 274 1.90 3.75 -7.61
C GLY A 274 2.13 3.55 -6.12
N TRP A 275 1.18 2.88 -5.46
CA TRP A 275 1.34 2.39 -4.11
C TRP A 275 1.17 0.87 -4.05
N GLN A 276 1.86 0.22 -3.12
CA GLN A 276 1.72 -1.21 -2.92
C GLN A 276 1.81 -1.58 -1.44
N VAL A 277 1.13 -2.66 -1.07
CA VAL A 277 1.34 -3.41 0.17
C VAL A 277 2.09 -4.68 -0.20
N SER A 278 3.35 -4.79 0.24
CA SER A 278 4.24 -5.91 -0.06
C SER A 278 5.06 -6.28 1.17
N PRO A 279 4.58 -7.24 1.98
CA PRO A 279 5.28 -7.68 3.18
C PRO A 279 6.66 -8.29 2.88
N GLU A 280 6.82 -8.99 1.75
CA GLU A 280 8.13 -9.50 1.31
C GLU A 280 9.14 -8.35 1.18
N LEU A 281 8.76 -7.26 0.51
CA LEU A 281 9.68 -6.16 0.22
C LEU A 281 9.93 -5.26 1.44
N TYR A 282 8.90 -4.99 2.24
CA TYR A 282 8.94 -3.95 3.28
C TYR A 282 8.85 -4.47 4.72
N GLY A 283 8.38 -5.71 4.93
CA GLY A 283 8.26 -6.31 6.25
C GLY A 283 7.02 -5.88 7.03
N ASP A 284 6.12 -5.13 6.40
CA ASP A 284 4.88 -4.64 6.98
C ASP A 284 3.71 -4.64 5.98
N ASN A 285 2.57 -4.13 6.43
CA ASN A 285 1.35 -4.02 5.63
C ASN A 285 0.96 -2.55 5.35
N TYR A 286 1.91 -1.61 5.43
CA TYR A 286 1.61 -0.21 5.09
C TYR A 286 1.57 -0.02 3.57
N PRO A 287 0.63 0.79 3.04
CA PRO A 287 0.67 1.18 1.64
C PRO A 287 1.87 2.09 1.41
N ARG A 288 2.81 1.65 0.59
CA ARG A 288 4.07 2.35 0.35
C ARG A 288 4.15 2.86 -1.08
N PHE A 289 4.53 4.13 -1.24
CA PHE A 289 4.77 4.71 -2.56
C PHE A 289 5.94 3.96 -3.20
N PHE A 290 5.78 3.49 -4.44
CA PHE A 290 6.83 2.73 -5.10
C PHE A 290 6.97 3.12 -6.56
N THR A 291 8.12 2.74 -7.09
CA THR A 291 8.39 2.76 -8.52
C THR A 291 9.02 1.45 -8.97
N TYR A 292 8.85 1.11 -10.23
CA TYR A 292 9.55 0.02 -10.89
C TYR A 292 9.82 0.39 -12.34
N TRP A 293 10.83 -0.19 -12.96
CA TRP A 293 11.06 -0.11 -14.40
C TRP A 293 11.74 -1.38 -14.89
N THR A 294 11.58 -1.73 -16.16
CA THR A 294 12.37 -2.77 -16.85
C THR A 294 12.46 -2.43 -18.34
N ASN A 295 13.50 -2.91 -19.02
CA ASN A 295 13.63 -2.79 -20.47
C ASN A 295 13.67 -4.15 -21.20
N ASP A 296 13.50 -5.26 -20.45
CA ASP A 296 13.72 -6.63 -20.94
C ASP A 296 12.64 -7.59 -20.44
N ALA A 297 11.41 -7.12 -20.30
CA ALA A 297 10.27 -7.93 -19.86
C ALA A 297 10.51 -8.64 -18.51
N TYR A 298 11.08 -7.92 -17.54
CA TYR A 298 11.34 -8.39 -16.17
C TYR A 298 12.32 -9.57 -16.11
N GLN A 299 13.24 -9.69 -17.08
CA GLN A 299 14.19 -10.82 -17.13
C GLN A 299 15.40 -10.57 -16.24
N ALA A 300 16.14 -9.49 -16.47
CA ALA A 300 17.39 -9.20 -15.77
C ALA A 300 17.51 -7.74 -15.34
N THR A 301 16.92 -6.81 -16.09
CA THR A 301 16.98 -5.37 -15.82
C THR A 301 15.86 -4.89 -14.93
N GLY A 302 16.10 -3.73 -14.31
CA GLY A 302 15.09 -3.10 -13.50
C GLY A 302 15.06 -3.57 -12.05
N CYS A 303 14.49 -2.72 -11.21
CA CYS A 303 14.27 -3.02 -9.81
C CYS A 303 13.23 -2.07 -9.21
N TYR A 304 12.76 -2.41 -8.02
CA TYR A 304 11.97 -1.54 -7.19
C TYR A 304 12.78 -0.35 -6.69
N ASN A 305 12.16 0.83 -6.74
CA ASN A 305 12.60 2.03 -6.06
C ASN A 305 14.05 2.39 -6.42
N LEU A 306 14.87 2.69 -5.40
CA LEU A 306 16.28 3.00 -5.54
C LEU A 306 17.19 1.79 -5.21
N LEU A 307 16.67 0.56 -5.27
CA LEU A 307 17.44 -0.65 -4.93
C LEU A 307 18.49 -1.01 -6.00
N CYS A 308 18.44 -0.35 -7.14
CA CYS A 308 19.44 -0.38 -8.20
C CYS A 308 19.50 0.99 -8.89
N SER A 309 20.56 1.20 -9.69
CA SER A 309 20.68 2.40 -10.49
C SER A 309 19.65 2.43 -11.62
N GLY A 310 19.03 3.57 -11.89
CA GLY A 310 18.15 3.75 -13.05
C GLY A 310 17.19 4.94 -12.89
N PHE A 311 16.79 5.25 -11.67
CA PHE A 311 15.98 6.43 -11.39
C PHE A 311 16.83 7.51 -10.72
N VAL A 312 16.80 8.73 -11.24
CA VAL A 312 17.46 9.91 -10.65
C VAL A 312 16.42 10.70 -9.87
N GLN A 313 16.47 10.64 -8.54
CA GLN A 313 15.61 11.44 -7.67
C GLN A 313 16.13 12.89 -7.57
N THR A 314 15.22 13.86 -7.54
CA THR A 314 15.56 15.30 -7.68
C THR A 314 15.06 16.19 -6.54
N ASN A 315 14.29 15.68 -5.59
CA ASN A 315 13.70 16.47 -4.51
C ASN A 315 13.96 15.84 -3.13
N SER A 316 13.79 16.66 -2.09
CA SER A 316 13.96 16.29 -0.69
C SER A 316 12.65 16.00 0.07
N GLU A 317 11.50 16.02 -0.62
CA GLU A 317 10.15 15.95 -0.03
C GLU A 317 9.53 14.55 -0.02
N ILE A 318 9.90 13.67 -0.97
CA ILE A 318 9.30 12.34 -1.15
C ILE A 318 10.36 11.25 -1.06
N ALA A 319 10.20 10.31 -0.13
CA ALA A 319 11.01 9.10 -0.02
C ALA A 319 10.34 7.94 -0.75
N ILE A 320 10.92 7.46 -1.86
CA ILE A 320 10.38 6.29 -2.57
C ILE A 320 10.54 5.05 -1.67
N GLY A 321 9.47 4.28 -1.52
CA GLY A 321 9.39 3.11 -0.64
C GLY A 321 8.88 3.42 0.77
N ALA A 322 8.70 4.68 1.16
CA ALA A 322 8.16 5.04 2.47
C ALA A 322 6.62 4.97 2.52
N ALA A 323 6.07 4.73 3.71
CA ALA A 323 4.65 4.57 3.95
C ALA A 323 3.86 5.85 3.66
N ILE A 324 2.75 5.70 2.94
CA ILE A 324 1.79 6.77 2.65
C ILE A 324 0.81 6.86 3.82
N SER A 325 0.53 8.08 4.28
CA SER A 325 -0.47 8.33 5.31
C SER A 325 -1.14 9.69 5.08
N PRO A 326 -2.46 9.80 5.32
CA PRO A 326 -3.39 8.73 5.72
C PRO A 326 -3.83 7.82 4.54
N SER A 327 -4.36 6.64 4.86
CA SER A 327 -5.04 5.75 3.92
C SER A 327 -6.57 5.88 4.02
N SER A 328 -7.29 5.46 2.98
CA SER A 328 -8.74 5.51 2.92
C SER A 328 -9.40 4.44 3.80
N SER A 329 -10.65 4.69 4.20
CA SER A 329 -11.44 3.74 4.99
C SER A 329 -12.86 3.57 4.46
N TYR A 330 -13.43 2.39 4.71
CA TYR A 330 -14.77 2.03 4.22
C TYR A 330 -15.84 2.93 4.83
N LYS A 331 -16.63 3.61 3.98
CA LYS A 331 -17.59 4.66 4.35
C LYS A 331 -16.98 5.81 5.16
N GLY A 332 -15.67 6.02 5.05
CA GLY A 332 -14.92 7.03 5.80
C GLY A 332 -14.12 7.97 4.90
N GLY A 333 -13.04 8.54 5.46
CA GLY A 333 -12.15 9.45 4.75
C GLY A 333 -11.56 8.79 3.51
N GLN A 334 -11.52 9.53 2.40
CA GLN A 334 -10.97 9.08 1.13
C GLN A 334 -9.75 9.90 0.78
N PHE A 335 -8.64 9.23 0.53
CA PHE A 335 -7.35 9.86 0.23
C PHE A 335 -6.80 9.30 -1.07
N ASP A 336 -6.37 10.19 -1.96
CA ASP A 336 -5.73 9.82 -3.20
C ASP A 336 -4.39 10.52 -3.39
N ILE A 337 -3.50 9.88 -4.12
CA ILE A 337 -2.26 10.46 -4.62
C ILE A 337 -2.45 10.76 -6.10
N THR A 338 -1.95 11.88 -6.59
CA THR A 338 -1.95 12.16 -8.02
C THR A 338 -0.56 11.93 -8.57
N LEU A 339 -0.46 11.10 -9.61
CA LEU A 339 0.80 10.82 -10.30
C LEU A 339 0.71 11.32 -11.74
N LEU A 340 1.80 11.91 -12.22
CA LEU A 340 2.00 12.24 -13.62
C LEU A 340 3.35 11.67 -14.04
N ILE A 341 3.34 10.79 -15.04
CA ILE A 341 4.53 10.30 -15.72
C ILE A 341 4.51 10.85 -17.14
N TRP A 342 5.57 11.50 -17.60
CA TRP A 342 5.63 12.00 -18.96
C TRP A 342 7.05 12.06 -19.51
N LYS A 343 7.16 12.00 -20.83
CA LYS A 343 8.41 12.11 -21.55
C LYS A 343 8.71 13.58 -21.81
N ASP A 344 9.83 14.06 -21.27
CA ASP A 344 10.32 15.42 -21.52
C ASP A 344 10.62 15.60 -23.02
N PRO A 345 9.97 16.56 -23.71
CA PRO A 345 10.24 16.82 -25.12
C PRO A 345 11.68 17.25 -25.41
N LYS A 346 12.37 17.86 -24.43
CA LYS A 346 13.72 18.43 -24.62
C LYS A 346 14.81 17.37 -24.55
N HIS A 347 14.80 16.52 -23.51
CA HIS A 347 15.86 15.52 -23.29
C HIS A 347 15.39 14.07 -23.50
N GLY A 348 14.09 13.84 -23.67
CA GLY A 348 13.49 12.52 -23.89
C GLY A 348 13.38 11.64 -22.65
N ASN A 349 13.79 12.13 -21.47
CA ASN A 349 13.71 11.39 -20.21
C ASN A 349 12.26 11.32 -19.70
N TRP A 350 11.93 10.24 -18.99
CA TRP A 350 10.61 10.07 -18.39
C TRP A 350 10.62 10.64 -16.98
N TRP A 351 9.85 11.69 -16.75
CA TRP A 351 9.73 12.35 -15.45
C TRP A 351 8.54 11.84 -14.67
N LEU A 352 8.69 11.77 -13.35
CA LEU A 352 7.65 11.44 -12.40
C LEU A 352 7.38 12.65 -11.52
N GLU A 353 6.11 13.05 -11.49
CA GLU A 353 5.59 14.05 -10.57
C GLU A 353 4.57 13.42 -9.61
N PHE A 354 4.67 13.81 -8.34
CA PHE A 354 3.77 13.43 -7.27
C PHE A 354 2.97 14.65 -6.79
N GLY A 355 1.66 14.46 -6.59
CA GLY A 355 0.74 15.47 -6.10
C GLY A 355 0.63 16.69 -7.02
N SER A 356 0.67 17.88 -6.42
CA SER A 356 0.55 19.17 -7.11
C SER A 356 1.92 19.83 -7.36
N GLY A 357 2.75 19.15 -8.16
CA GLY A 357 4.00 19.73 -8.68
C GLY A 357 5.30 19.31 -8.00
N ILE A 358 5.34 18.21 -7.24
CA ILE A 358 6.59 17.70 -6.64
C ILE A 358 7.27 16.79 -7.66
N LEU A 359 8.37 17.26 -8.26
CA LEU A 359 9.16 16.46 -9.20
C LEU A 359 9.95 15.40 -8.43
N VAL A 360 9.46 14.17 -8.45
CA VAL A 360 10.10 13.04 -7.77
C VAL A 360 11.49 12.82 -8.37
N GLY A 361 11.54 12.72 -9.69
CA GLY A 361 12.75 12.43 -10.43
C GLY A 361 12.45 11.96 -11.85
N TYR A 362 13.42 11.29 -12.47
CA TYR A 362 13.26 10.77 -13.83
C TYR A 362 14.01 9.47 -14.10
N TRP A 363 13.49 8.71 -15.07
CA TRP A 363 14.21 7.62 -15.72
C TRP A 363 14.88 8.14 -17.00
N PRO A 364 16.21 8.03 -17.13
CA PRO A 364 16.91 8.40 -18.35
C PRO A 364 16.44 7.59 -19.56
N SER A 365 16.26 8.27 -20.69
CA SER A 365 15.78 7.67 -21.94
C SER A 365 16.66 6.53 -22.45
N PHE A 366 17.96 6.59 -22.17
CA PHE A 366 18.92 5.59 -22.62
C PHE A 366 18.75 4.22 -21.95
N LEU A 367 17.98 4.13 -20.85
CA LEU A 367 17.66 2.86 -20.23
C LEU A 367 16.76 2.00 -21.10
N PHE A 368 16.03 2.61 -22.03
CA PHE A 368 14.95 1.95 -22.76
C PHE A 368 15.31 1.73 -24.22
N THR A 369 14.76 0.67 -24.78
CA THR A 369 14.80 0.37 -26.22
C THR A 369 13.60 1.01 -26.91
N HIS A 370 12.40 0.65 -26.48
CA HIS A 370 11.12 1.10 -27.06
C HIS A 370 10.60 2.39 -26.42
N LEU A 371 10.62 2.48 -25.08
CA LEU A 371 10.19 3.71 -24.37
C LEU A 371 11.11 4.91 -24.63
N LYS A 372 12.25 4.71 -25.30
CA LYS A 372 13.07 5.80 -25.81
C LYS A 372 12.31 6.68 -26.82
N GLU A 373 11.41 6.07 -27.58
CA GLU A 373 10.56 6.78 -28.57
C GLU A 373 9.25 7.22 -27.92
N HIS A 374 8.37 6.26 -27.62
CA HIS A 374 7.06 6.49 -27.02
C HIS A 374 6.51 5.19 -26.39
N ALA A 375 5.43 5.33 -25.62
CA ALA A 375 4.62 4.20 -25.18
C ALA A 375 3.59 3.81 -26.26
N SER A 376 3.26 2.53 -26.32
CA SER A 376 2.20 1.96 -27.18
C SER A 376 0.94 1.60 -26.40
N MET A 377 1.05 1.53 -25.07
CA MET A 377 -0.05 1.26 -24.16
C MET A 377 0.19 1.96 -22.82
N VAL A 378 -0.90 2.43 -22.21
CA VAL A 378 -0.91 2.91 -20.83
C VAL A 378 -1.98 2.13 -20.08
N GLN A 379 -1.63 1.63 -18.90
CA GLN A 379 -2.58 0.96 -17.99
C GLN A 379 -2.64 1.67 -16.64
N TYR A 380 -3.78 1.50 -15.98
CA TYR A 380 -4.11 2.04 -14.67
C TYR A 380 -4.88 0.95 -13.93
N GLY A 381 -4.62 0.72 -12.65
CA GLY A 381 -5.42 -0.25 -11.89
C GLY A 381 -4.61 -1.07 -10.90
N GLY A 382 -5.21 -2.20 -10.50
CA GLY A 382 -4.68 -3.08 -9.49
C GLY A 382 -4.06 -4.36 -10.04
N GLU A 383 -3.09 -4.87 -9.30
CA GLU A 383 -2.46 -6.17 -9.50
C GLU A 383 -2.30 -6.83 -8.12
N VAL A 384 -2.59 -8.11 -8.04
CA VAL A 384 -2.32 -8.93 -6.86
C VAL A 384 -1.53 -10.18 -7.24
N VAL A 385 -0.81 -10.74 -6.28
CA VAL A 385 -0.33 -12.12 -6.39
C VAL A 385 -1.26 -13.03 -5.61
N ASN A 386 -1.74 -14.06 -6.29
CA ASN A 386 -2.49 -15.16 -5.70
C ASN A 386 -1.62 -16.42 -5.75
N SER A 387 -1.05 -16.80 -4.61
CA SER A 387 -0.24 -18.01 -4.48
C SER A 387 -1.07 -19.29 -4.55
N SER A 388 -2.40 -19.20 -4.51
CA SER A 388 -3.34 -20.32 -4.55
C SER A 388 -2.89 -21.55 -3.74
N PRO A 389 -2.56 -21.38 -2.44
CA PRO A 389 -2.09 -22.48 -1.62
C PRO A 389 -3.18 -23.56 -1.57
N PHE A 390 -2.78 -24.80 -1.85
CA PHE A 390 -3.69 -25.96 -1.90
C PHE A 390 -4.78 -25.86 -2.99
N GLY A 391 -4.56 -25.05 -4.04
CA GLY A 391 -5.47 -24.95 -5.19
C GLY A 391 -6.70 -24.07 -4.97
N ALA A 392 -6.75 -23.30 -3.87
CA ALA A 392 -7.84 -22.36 -3.58
C ALA A 392 -7.33 -20.92 -3.61
N HIS A 393 -8.18 -19.99 -4.05
CA HIS A 393 -7.83 -18.58 -4.10
C HIS A 393 -7.49 -18.03 -2.71
N THR A 394 -6.54 -17.09 -2.61
CA THR A 394 -6.24 -16.40 -1.34
C THR A 394 -7.21 -15.28 -1.02
N SER A 395 -7.32 -14.92 0.27
CA SER A 395 -8.07 -13.76 0.74
C SER A 395 -7.31 -12.43 0.59
N THR A 396 -6.29 -12.38 -0.28
CA THR A 396 -5.58 -11.14 -0.59
C THR A 396 -6.51 -10.16 -1.28
N GLN A 397 -6.62 -8.97 -0.74
CA GLN A 397 -7.54 -7.95 -1.23
C GLN A 397 -6.89 -7.10 -2.33
N MET A 398 -7.67 -6.74 -3.34
CA MET A 398 -7.26 -5.71 -4.31
C MET A 398 -7.92 -4.38 -3.96
N GLY A 399 -7.15 -3.30 -3.96
CA GLY A 399 -7.66 -1.96 -3.67
C GLY A 399 -8.23 -1.87 -2.26
N SER A 400 -9.54 -1.66 -2.13
CA SER A 400 -10.22 -1.60 -0.84
C SER A 400 -10.66 -2.96 -0.30
N GLY A 401 -10.53 -4.04 -1.08
CA GLY A 401 -11.11 -5.34 -0.77
C GLY A 401 -12.60 -5.48 -1.14
N HIS A 402 -13.20 -4.45 -1.73
CA HIS A 402 -14.60 -4.42 -2.14
C HIS A 402 -14.74 -4.30 -3.66
N PHE A 403 -15.80 -4.90 -4.20
CA PHE A 403 -16.11 -4.85 -5.63
C PHE A 403 -16.48 -3.44 -6.09
N ALA A 404 -16.27 -3.17 -7.37
CA ALA A 404 -16.46 -1.90 -8.05
C ALA A 404 -17.90 -1.37 -7.96
N GLU A 405 -18.89 -2.27 -7.90
CA GLU A 405 -20.31 -1.91 -7.80
C GLU A 405 -20.65 -1.12 -6.52
N GLU A 406 -19.85 -1.25 -5.47
CA GLU A 406 -20.09 -0.53 -4.21
C GLU A 406 -19.82 0.98 -4.33
N GLY A 407 -18.98 1.39 -5.28
CA GLY A 407 -18.73 2.77 -5.66
C GLY A 407 -17.94 3.60 -4.64
N PHE A 408 -18.11 4.93 -4.72
CA PHE A 408 -17.34 5.88 -3.92
C PHE A 408 -17.48 5.61 -2.42
N THR A 409 -16.39 5.83 -1.68
CA THR A 409 -16.23 5.55 -0.23
C THR A 409 -16.09 4.09 0.17
N LYS A 410 -16.25 3.14 -0.77
CA LYS A 410 -16.25 1.70 -0.48
C LYS A 410 -15.30 0.94 -1.38
N SER A 411 -15.34 1.19 -2.68
CA SER A 411 -14.46 0.61 -3.69
C SER A 411 -13.24 1.50 -3.91
N SER A 412 -12.11 0.90 -4.30
CA SER A 412 -10.97 1.67 -4.77
C SER A 412 -11.28 2.31 -6.12
N TYR A 413 -10.60 3.40 -6.44
CA TYR A 413 -10.83 4.12 -7.70
C TYR A 413 -9.57 4.74 -8.28
N PHE A 414 -9.62 4.94 -9.60
CA PHE A 414 -8.83 5.92 -10.31
C PHE A 414 -9.76 6.99 -10.86
N ARG A 415 -9.34 8.26 -10.80
CA ARG A 415 -10.08 9.39 -11.39
C ARG A 415 -9.14 10.36 -12.07
N ASN A 416 -9.70 11.29 -12.83
CA ASN A 416 -8.95 12.25 -13.64
C ASN A 416 -7.93 11.56 -14.57
N ILE A 417 -8.34 10.44 -15.19
CA ILE A 417 -7.49 9.64 -16.05
C ILE A 417 -7.25 10.39 -17.36
N GLN A 418 -5.98 10.68 -17.64
CA GLN A 418 -5.52 11.45 -18.78
C GLN A 418 -4.23 10.85 -19.35
N VAL A 419 -3.98 11.06 -20.63
CA VAL A 419 -2.70 10.73 -21.28
C VAL A 419 -2.02 11.99 -21.79
N VAL A 420 -0.72 11.89 -22.07
CA VAL A 420 0.04 12.96 -22.72
C VAL A 420 0.24 12.60 -24.19
N ASP A 421 -0.16 13.50 -25.08
CA ASP A 421 -0.03 13.33 -26.53
C ASP A 421 1.36 13.72 -27.06
N TRP A 422 1.56 13.60 -28.37
CA TRP A 422 2.83 13.88 -29.05
C TRP A 422 3.26 15.35 -29.00
N ASP A 423 2.32 16.26 -28.77
CA ASP A 423 2.54 17.71 -28.69
C ASP A 423 2.58 18.17 -27.22
N ASN A 424 2.82 17.23 -26.30
CA ASN A 424 2.93 17.48 -24.87
C ASN A 424 1.68 18.14 -24.27
N ASN A 425 0.48 17.77 -24.72
CA ASN A 425 -0.78 18.17 -24.10
C ASN A 425 -1.32 17.05 -23.20
N LEU A 426 -1.86 17.43 -22.03
CA LEU A 426 -2.68 16.52 -21.23
C LEU A 426 -4.09 16.43 -21.82
N VAL A 427 -4.44 15.26 -22.33
CA VAL A 427 -5.73 14.99 -22.95
C VAL A 427 -6.55 14.01 -22.10
N PRO A 428 -7.86 14.23 -21.94
CA PRO A 428 -8.75 13.22 -21.37
C PRO A 428 -8.63 11.90 -22.13
N SER A 429 -8.87 10.79 -21.42
CA SER A 429 -8.88 9.45 -22.02
C SER A 429 -10.32 8.96 -22.20
N PRO A 430 -11.08 9.41 -23.23
CA PRO A 430 -12.47 8.98 -23.43
C PRO A 430 -12.57 7.51 -23.87
N ASN A 431 -11.53 6.97 -24.52
CA ASN A 431 -11.49 5.59 -25.03
C ASN A 431 -10.95 4.60 -24.00
N LEU A 432 -11.06 4.90 -22.71
CA LEU A 432 -10.59 4.02 -21.64
C LEU A 432 -11.38 2.72 -21.67
N ARG A 433 -10.68 1.60 -21.88
CA ARG A 433 -11.25 0.25 -21.79
C ARG A 433 -10.94 -0.33 -20.43
N VAL A 434 -11.79 -1.21 -19.92
CA VAL A 434 -11.57 -1.92 -18.65
C VAL A 434 -11.51 -3.42 -18.86
N LEU A 435 -10.67 -4.10 -18.08
CA LEU A 435 -10.48 -5.54 -18.11
C LEU A 435 -10.18 -6.04 -16.69
N ALA A 436 -10.80 -7.16 -16.31
CA ALA A 436 -10.41 -7.93 -15.13
C ALA A 436 -10.19 -9.39 -15.53
N ASP A 437 -9.11 -9.99 -15.04
CA ASP A 437 -8.75 -11.38 -15.36
C ASP A 437 -9.78 -12.37 -14.77
N HIS A 438 -10.15 -12.15 -13.51
CA HIS A 438 -11.17 -12.94 -12.79
C HIS A 438 -12.20 -12.04 -12.09
N PRO A 439 -13.25 -11.59 -12.80
CA PRO A 439 -14.27 -10.66 -12.28
C PRO A 439 -14.98 -11.11 -11.01
N ASN A 440 -15.06 -12.42 -10.74
CA ASN A 440 -15.65 -12.94 -9.50
C ASN A 440 -14.74 -12.79 -8.28
N CYS A 441 -13.44 -12.59 -8.47
CA CYS A 441 -12.44 -12.40 -7.42
C CYS A 441 -12.15 -10.90 -7.26
N TYR A 442 -11.95 -10.22 -8.39
CA TYR A 442 -11.68 -8.79 -8.50
C TYR A 442 -12.35 -8.23 -9.76
N ASP A 443 -13.17 -7.19 -9.62
CA ASP A 443 -13.88 -6.59 -10.75
C ASP A 443 -13.46 -5.13 -10.98
N ILE A 444 -13.97 -4.57 -12.08
CA ILE A 444 -13.72 -3.19 -12.50
C ILE A 444 -14.93 -2.65 -13.26
N GLN A 445 -15.30 -1.40 -12.99
CA GLN A 445 -16.39 -0.70 -13.67
C GLN A 445 -15.96 0.72 -14.03
N GLY A 446 -15.93 1.02 -15.33
CA GLY A 446 -15.56 2.33 -15.88
C GLY A 446 -16.73 3.31 -15.93
N GLY A 447 -16.41 4.61 -15.90
CA GLY A 447 -17.37 5.68 -16.06
C GLY A 447 -16.73 7.00 -16.47
N SER A 448 -17.56 7.98 -16.83
CA SER A 448 -17.10 9.34 -17.12
C SER A 448 -18.11 10.38 -16.65
N ASN A 449 -17.64 11.42 -16.00
CA ASN A 449 -18.46 12.59 -15.65
C ASN A 449 -17.58 13.85 -15.50
N ARG A 450 -18.22 15.03 -15.36
CA ARG A 450 -17.51 16.31 -15.27
C ARG A 450 -16.65 16.47 -14.00
N ALA A 451 -17.02 15.81 -12.91
CA ALA A 451 -16.34 15.96 -11.62
C ALA A 451 -15.12 15.05 -11.48
N TRP A 452 -15.15 13.88 -12.11
CA TRP A 452 -14.13 12.83 -11.99
C TRP A 452 -13.35 12.61 -13.29
N GLY A 453 -13.72 13.28 -14.38
CA GLY A 453 -13.18 12.99 -15.71
C GLY A 453 -13.53 11.55 -16.12
N SER A 454 -12.61 10.90 -16.85
CA SER A 454 -12.62 9.44 -16.98
C SER A 454 -12.16 8.80 -15.67
N TYR A 455 -12.91 7.81 -15.20
CA TYR A 455 -12.65 7.13 -13.94
C TYR A 455 -13.07 5.66 -14.00
N PHE A 456 -12.65 4.88 -13.01
CA PHE A 456 -13.23 3.56 -12.74
C PHE A 456 -13.18 3.24 -11.26
N TYR A 457 -14.09 2.40 -10.81
CA TYR A 457 -13.99 1.67 -9.55
C TYR A 457 -13.41 0.29 -9.82
N TYR A 458 -12.62 -0.23 -8.88
CA TYR A 458 -12.05 -1.57 -8.97
C TYR A 458 -11.76 -2.12 -7.57
N GLY A 459 -11.63 -3.45 -7.50
CA GLY A 459 -11.21 -4.12 -6.29
C GLY A 459 -11.90 -5.47 -6.11
N GLY A 460 -11.72 -6.06 -4.94
CA GLY A 460 -12.39 -7.29 -4.57
C GLY A 460 -11.67 -7.99 -3.42
N PRO A 461 -12.37 -8.92 -2.75
CA PRO A 461 -11.85 -9.59 -1.56
C PRO A 461 -10.89 -10.74 -1.89
N GLY A 462 -10.71 -11.09 -3.16
CA GLY A 462 -10.10 -12.36 -3.55
C GLY A 462 -11.06 -13.49 -3.24
N LYS A 463 -10.65 -14.40 -2.34
CA LYS A 463 -11.44 -15.59 -1.96
C LYS A 463 -12.84 -15.23 -1.44
N ASN A 464 -13.87 -15.75 -2.10
CA ASN A 464 -15.27 -15.58 -1.74
C ASN A 464 -16.15 -16.72 -2.33
N PRO A 465 -17.46 -16.83 -2.04
CA PRO A 465 -18.28 -17.93 -2.57
C PRO A 465 -18.33 -18.07 -4.10
N LYS A 466 -18.08 -16.99 -4.85
CA LYS A 466 -17.99 -16.99 -6.33
C LYS A 466 -16.54 -17.15 -6.84
N CYS A 467 -15.57 -17.13 -5.93
CA CYS A 467 -14.13 -17.27 -6.20
C CYS A 467 -13.49 -18.11 -5.06
N PRO A 468 -13.66 -19.45 -5.08
CA PRO A 468 -13.34 -20.31 -3.94
C PRO A 468 -11.85 -20.53 -3.65
#